data_AF-A0A4Q2ZBC3-F1
#
_entry.id   AF-A0A4Q2ZBC3-F1
#
_cell.length_a   1.000
_cell.length_b   1.000
_cell.length_c   1.000
_cell.angle_alpha   90.00
_cell.angle_beta   90.00
_cell.angle_gamma   90.00
#
_symmetry.space_group_name_H-M   'P 1'
#
loop_
_entity.id
_entity.type
_entity.pdbx_description
1 polymer ?
#
loop_
_entity_poly.entity_id
_entity_poly.type
_entity_poly.pdbx_seq_one_letter_code
_entity_poly.pdbx_strand_id
1 'polypeptide(L)'
;VLGGDLKDLYDWTLECEIMAARVSRPITDPLAVKEALEILGRGQSAIIDASATGPLDEPVVDFALRIGVAKVITLLEEAILIDGAPAHAVRAKDAHALAPRTDEKSAALLLSAAEACKRGIPRVHVLNGRQQGVLVDELFSNEGVGTMVHADSYRIIRPLREEDIPELLGMIGRSVRRTKLVERTYEDIQSRIEDFHVMAIDDNVVGCVALHEYPDEHTAEVACLYVKLQHEGRGYGIELVHHAEKMAKEKNIPQVFALSNRAADFFTGKLGYSAATVNDLPKKRREQYEASGRDSLVFRRSIS
;
A
#
# COMPACT_ATOMS: atom_id res chain seq x y z
N VAL A 1 25.46 0.99 -16.56
CA VAL A 1 25.20 1.80 -17.77
C VAL A 1 23.96 2.63 -17.48
N LEU A 2 24.11 3.77 -16.81
CA LEU A 2 23.13 4.86 -16.66
C LEU A 2 23.94 6.01 -16.04
N GLY A 3 24.47 6.86 -16.91
CA GLY A 3 25.30 8.01 -16.55
C GLY A 3 24.92 9.16 -17.48
N GLY A 4 23.70 9.65 -17.33
CA GLY A 4 23.24 10.90 -17.93
C GLY A 4 23.03 11.93 -16.82
N ASP A 5 23.47 13.16 -17.07
CA ASP A 5 23.36 14.31 -16.16
C ASP A 5 21.89 14.77 -16.06
N LEU A 6 21.50 15.52 -15.03
CA LEU A 6 20.15 16.10 -14.86
C LEU A 6 19.71 16.91 -16.09
N LYS A 7 20.70 17.42 -16.83
CA LYS A 7 20.56 18.09 -18.11
C LYS A 7 20.03 17.17 -19.21
N ASP A 8 20.41 15.89 -19.24
CA ASP A 8 19.94 14.92 -20.25
C ASP A 8 18.45 14.59 -20.06
N LEU A 9 17.97 14.57 -18.81
CA LEU A 9 16.54 14.46 -18.50
C LEU A 9 15.78 15.73 -18.91
N TYR A 10 16.35 16.91 -18.67
CA TYR A 10 15.76 18.19 -19.06
C TYR A 10 15.69 18.33 -20.59
N ASP A 11 16.73 17.91 -21.30
CA ASP A 11 16.78 17.85 -22.77
C ASP A 11 15.78 16.81 -23.31
N TRP A 12 15.60 15.66 -22.63
CA TRP A 12 14.52 14.70 -22.96
C TRP A 12 13.11 15.26 -22.72
N THR A 13 12.91 16.08 -21.69
CA THR A 13 11.61 16.74 -21.45
C THR A 13 11.32 17.87 -22.42
N LEU A 14 12.35 18.47 -23.04
CA LEU A 14 12.22 19.41 -24.14
C LEU A 14 11.88 18.71 -25.47
N GLU A 15 12.30 17.45 -25.64
CA GLU A 15 11.86 16.59 -26.76
C GLU A 15 10.47 15.98 -26.53
N CYS A 16 10.03 15.85 -25.27
CA CYS A 16 8.66 15.49 -24.93
C CYS A 16 7.75 16.71 -25.11
N GLU A 17 7.34 16.95 -26.35
CA GLU A 17 6.19 17.80 -26.64
C GLU A 17 4.97 17.28 -25.85
N ILE A 18 4.68 17.84 -24.67
CA ILE A 18 3.46 17.53 -23.92
C ILE A 18 2.31 18.04 -24.78
N MET A 19 1.78 17.13 -25.59
CA MET A 19 0.64 17.42 -26.44
C MET A 19 -0.53 17.70 -25.53
N ALA A 20 -0.99 18.94 -25.50
CA ALA A 20 -2.13 19.36 -24.70
C ALA A 20 -3.19 19.97 -25.60
N ALA A 21 -4.45 19.76 -25.25
CA ALA A 21 -5.57 20.43 -25.90
C ALA A 21 -6.52 20.98 -24.84
N ARG A 22 -7.06 22.17 -25.10
CA ARG A 22 -8.05 22.80 -24.25
C ARG A 22 -9.43 22.18 -24.52
N VAL A 23 -10.11 21.79 -23.45
CA VAL A 23 -11.54 21.45 -23.48
C VAL A 23 -12.31 22.77 -23.65
N SER A 24 -13.13 22.85 -24.69
CA SER A 24 -13.87 24.05 -25.07
C SER A 24 -14.91 24.48 -24.03
N ARG A 25 -15.30 23.55 -23.16
CA ARG A 25 -16.35 23.70 -22.15
C ARG A 25 -15.75 23.70 -20.74
N PRO A 26 -16.38 24.42 -19.78
CA PRO A 26 -15.96 24.36 -18.38
C PRO A 26 -16.25 22.98 -17.78
N ILE A 27 -15.60 22.66 -16.65
CA ILE A 27 -15.73 21.38 -15.94
C ILE A 27 -17.16 21.05 -15.50
N THR A 28 -17.99 22.07 -15.33
CA THR A 28 -19.40 21.95 -14.94
C THR A 28 -20.31 21.51 -16.09
N ASP A 29 -19.87 21.58 -17.34
CA ASP A 29 -20.66 21.14 -18.49
C ASP A 29 -20.59 19.60 -18.61
N PRO A 30 -21.73 18.88 -18.59
CA PRO A 30 -21.74 17.43 -18.71
C PRO A 30 -21.07 16.88 -19.97
N LEU A 31 -21.02 17.65 -21.06
CA LEU A 31 -20.38 17.28 -22.32
C LEU A 31 -18.84 17.43 -22.28
N ALA A 32 -18.29 18.15 -21.31
CA ALA A 32 -16.85 18.34 -21.18
C ALA A 32 -16.10 17.01 -20.96
N VAL A 33 -16.73 16.04 -20.30
CA VAL A 33 -16.15 14.70 -20.09
C VAL A 33 -15.89 14.00 -21.43
N LYS A 34 -16.85 14.06 -22.35
CA LYS A 34 -16.70 13.39 -23.66
C LYS A 34 -15.53 13.99 -24.44
N GLU A 35 -15.47 15.31 -24.49
CA GLU A 35 -14.39 16.04 -25.17
C GLU A 35 -13.02 15.76 -24.52
N ALA A 36 -12.96 15.71 -23.19
CA ALA A 36 -11.74 15.36 -22.47
C ALA A 36 -11.27 13.93 -22.76
N LEU A 37 -12.19 12.95 -22.80
CA LEU A 37 -11.86 11.57 -23.16
C LEU A 37 -11.37 11.46 -24.61
N GLU A 38 -11.92 12.24 -25.54
CA GLU A 38 -11.44 12.29 -26.93
C GLU A 38 -10.02 12.88 -27.02
N ILE A 39 -9.70 13.89 -26.22
CA ILE A 39 -8.34 14.46 -26.10
C ILE A 39 -7.37 13.41 -25.52
N LEU A 40 -7.72 12.80 -24.40
CA LEU A 40 -6.92 11.76 -23.74
C LEU A 40 -6.69 10.56 -24.65
N GLY A 41 -7.70 10.16 -25.43
CA GLY A 41 -7.62 9.06 -26.39
C GLY A 41 -6.64 9.31 -27.55
N ARG A 42 -6.25 10.57 -27.79
CA ARG A 42 -5.18 10.94 -28.73
C ARG A 42 -3.79 10.99 -28.09
N GLY A 43 -3.66 10.58 -26.83
CA GLY A 43 -2.42 10.66 -26.06
C GLY A 43 -2.08 12.08 -25.61
N GLN A 44 -3.06 12.99 -25.56
CA GLN A 44 -2.87 14.38 -25.19
C GLN A 44 -3.39 14.67 -23.77
N SER A 45 -2.80 15.65 -23.09
CA SER A 45 -3.30 16.22 -21.84
C SER A 45 -4.52 17.10 -22.11
N ALA A 46 -5.63 16.83 -21.42
CA ALA A 46 -6.83 17.68 -21.47
C ALA A 46 -6.72 18.84 -20.46
N ILE A 47 -6.76 20.07 -20.94
CA ILE A 47 -6.77 21.28 -20.11
C ILE A 47 -8.19 21.83 -20.03
N ILE A 48 -8.76 21.89 -18.83
CA ILE A 48 -10.16 22.26 -18.63
C ILE A 48 -10.28 23.44 -17.66
N ASP A 49 -11.24 24.32 -17.93
CA ASP A 49 -11.54 25.45 -17.05
C ASP A 49 -12.40 24.99 -15.87
N ALA A 50 -11.83 25.06 -14.66
CA ALA A 50 -12.46 24.77 -13.38
C ALA A 50 -12.46 26.00 -12.44
N SER A 51 -12.25 27.21 -12.99
CA SER A 51 -12.08 28.44 -12.19
C SER A 51 -13.31 28.85 -11.37
N ALA A 52 -14.49 28.34 -11.71
CA ALA A 52 -15.75 28.60 -11.00
C ALA A 52 -16.00 27.65 -9.81
N THR A 53 -15.06 26.75 -9.51
CA THR A 53 -15.21 25.70 -8.49
C THR A 53 -13.98 25.63 -7.58
N GLY A 54 -14.19 25.21 -6.33
CA GLY A 54 -13.11 24.76 -5.46
C GLY A 54 -12.43 23.49 -5.98
N PRO A 55 -11.21 23.18 -5.50
CA PRO A 55 -10.36 22.12 -6.05
C PRO A 55 -10.93 20.70 -5.87
N LEU A 56 -11.86 20.52 -4.94
CA LEU A 56 -12.51 19.23 -4.64
C LEU A 56 -14.03 19.38 -4.53
N ASP A 57 -14.59 20.43 -5.14
CA ASP A 57 -16.04 20.63 -5.20
C ASP A 57 -16.69 19.56 -6.07
N GLU A 58 -18.01 19.38 -5.89
CA GLU A 58 -18.80 18.34 -6.55
C GLU A 58 -18.57 18.26 -8.07
N PRO A 59 -18.54 19.36 -8.86
CA PRO A 59 -18.32 19.27 -10.30
C PRO A 59 -16.94 18.71 -10.68
N VAL A 60 -15.90 18.99 -9.89
CA VAL A 60 -14.54 18.47 -10.12
C VAL A 60 -14.51 16.97 -9.84
N VAL A 61 -15.12 16.56 -8.72
CA VAL A 61 -15.20 15.14 -8.32
C VAL A 61 -16.05 14.34 -9.32
N ASP A 62 -17.17 14.89 -9.78
CA ASP A 62 -18.04 14.25 -10.79
C ASP A 62 -17.32 14.04 -12.10
N PHE A 63 -16.61 15.07 -12.56
CA PHE A 63 -15.79 14.98 -13.75
C PHE A 63 -14.72 13.90 -13.60
N ALA A 64 -13.97 13.91 -12.49
CA ALA A 64 -12.93 12.92 -12.20
C ALA A 64 -13.47 11.47 -12.16
N LEU A 65 -14.63 11.25 -11.54
CA LEU A 65 -15.31 9.95 -11.51
C LEU A 65 -15.70 9.48 -12.91
N ARG A 66 -16.26 10.36 -13.74
CA ARG A 66 -16.70 10.02 -15.10
C ARG A 66 -15.53 9.78 -16.07
N ILE A 67 -14.38 10.39 -15.82
CA ILE A 67 -13.12 10.07 -16.49
C ILE A 67 -12.55 8.72 -16.01
N GLY A 68 -12.83 8.33 -14.77
CA GLY A 68 -12.31 7.09 -14.18
C GLY A 68 -10.88 7.24 -13.65
N VAL A 69 -10.55 8.38 -13.04
CA VAL A 69 -9.19 8.65 -12.56
C VAL A 69 -8.82 7.72 -11.40
N ALA A 70 -7.55 7.27 -11.38
CA ALA A 70 -7.01 6.53 -10.24
C ALA A 70 -6.68 7.44 -9.04
N LYS A 71 -6.32 8.70 -9.32
CA LYS A 71 -5.86 9.68 -8.33
C LYS A 71 -6.32 11.07 -8.74
N VAL A 72 -6.71 11.89 -7.76
CA VAL A 72 -6.85 13.35 -7.90
C VAL A 72 -5.70 14.00 -7.15
N ILE A 73 -4.99 14.93 -7.79
CA ILE A 73 -3.88 15.67 -7.16
C ILE A 73 -4.24 17.15 -7.16
N THR A 74 -4.31 17.75 -5.98
CA THR A 74 -4.51 19.20 -5.82
C THR A 74 -3.18 19.86 -5.48
N LEU A 75 -2.81 20.87 -6.27
CA LEU A 75 -1.65 21.73 -6.01
C LEU A 75 -2.16 23.04 -5.39
N LEU A 76 -2.00 23.18 -4.07
CA LEU A 76 -2.47 24.33 -3.29
C LEU A 76 -1.29 25.13 -2.73
N GLU A 77 -1.56 26.27 -2.10
CA GLU A 77 -0.50 27.07 -1.45
C GLU A 77 -0.12 26.58 -0.04
N GLU A 78 -0.98 25.76 0.57
CA GLU A 78 -0.86 25.27 1.94
C GLU A 78 -0.95 23.73 1.96
N ALA A 79 -0.30 23.10 2.93
CA ALA A 79 -0.40 21.66 3.18
C ALA A 79 -1.39 21.39 4.34
N ILE A 80 -1.99 20.21 4.39
CA ILE A 80 -2.81 19.80 5.52
C ILE A 80 -1.89 19.46 6.69
N LEU A 81 -2.06 20.18 7.81
CA LEU A 81 -1.32 19.93 9.04
C LEU A 81 -2.25 19.37 10.12
N ILE A 82 -1.87 18.23 10.70
CA ILE A 82 -2.56 17.59 11.83
C ILE A 82 -1.66 17.71 13.05
N ASP A 83 -2.14 18.38 14.11
CA ASP A 83 -1.34 18.78 15.28
C ASP A 83 -0.05 19.54 14.91
N GLY A 84 -0.11 20.35 13.86
CA GLY A 84 1.04 21.15 13.39
C GLY A 84 2.09 20.36 12.59
N ALA A 85 1.85 19.08 12.28
CA ALA A 85 2.72 18.26 11.45
C ALA A 85 2.03 17.82 10.15
N PRO A 86 2.77 17.67 9.03
CA PRO A 86 2.22 17.08 7.81
C PRO A 86 1.75 15.65 8.05
N ALA A 87 0.54 15.32 7.59
CA ALA A 87 0.05 13.96 7.61
C ALA A 87 0.23 13.31 6.24
N HIS A 88 1.15 12.35 6.11
CA HIS A 88 1.45 11.72 4.80
C HIS A 88 0.27 10.91 4.24
N ALA A 89 -0.48 10.22 5.11
CA ALA A 89 -1.63 9.42 4.70
C ALA A 89 -2.75 9.45 5.74
N VAL A 90 -3.98 9.64 5.28
CA VAL A 90 -5.19 9.66 6.10
C VAL A 90 -6.26 8.79 5.44
N ARG A 91 -6.86 7.87 6.21
CA ARG A 91 -8.02 7.11 5.72
C ARG A 91 -9.23 8.04 5.67
N ALA A 92 -10.02 7.98 4.61
CA ALA A 92 -11.22 8.80 4.48
C ALA A 92 -12.20 8.64 5.66
N LYS A 93 -12.27 7.45 6.26
CA LYS A 93 -13.09 7.20 7.47
C LYS A 93 -12.58 7.90 8.73
N ASP A 94 -11.27 8.15 8.82
CA ASP A 94 -10.64 8.74 9.99
C ASP A 94 -10.64 10.28 9.91
N ALA A 95 -10.92 10.85 8.73
CA ALA A 95 -10.90 12.29 8.46
C ALA A 95 -11.78 13.10 9.43
N HIS A 96 -12.97 12.61 9.79
CA HIS A 96 -13.86 13.32 10.73
C HIS A 96 -13.30 13.37 12.15
N ALA A 97 -12.58 12.34 12.58
CA ALA A 97 -11.93 12.32 13.89
C ALA A 97 -10.66 13.18 13.92
N LEU A 98 -10.03 13.40 12.76
CA LEU A 98 -8.80 14.17 12.62
C LEU A 98 -9.03 15.65 12.33
N ALA A 99 -10.14 16.03 11.69
CA ALA A 99 -10.47 17.41 11.37
C ALA A 99 -10.41 18.38 12.57
N PRO A 100 -10.83 18.01 13.80
CA PRO A 100 -10.68 18.90 14.97
C PRO A 100 -9.22 19.15 15.41
N ARG A 101 -8.24 18.42 14.86
CA ARG A 101 -6.80 18.53 15.15
C ARG A 101 -6.06 19.39 14.12
N THR A 102 -6.78 20.03 13.21
CA THR A 102 -6.22 20.89 12.16
C THR A 102 -6.75 22.31 12.28
N ASP A 103 -6.18 23.26 11.52
CA ASP A 103 -6.82 24.56 11.30
C ASP A 103 -8.11 24.42 10.46
N GLU A 104 -8.90 25.49 10.38
CA GLU A 104 -10.21 25.51 9.69
C GLU A 104 -10.11 25.16 8.20
N LYS A 105 -9.10 25.68 7.49
CA LYS A 105 -8.91 25.42 6.06
C LYS A 105 -8.49 23.98 5.82
N SER A 106 -7.52 23.50 6.60
CA SER A 106 -7.05 22.11 6.58
C SER A 106 -8.18 21.13 6.90
N ALA A 107 -9.07 21.48 7.83
CA ALA A 107 -10.24 20.67 8.17
C ALA A 107 -11.20 20.57 6.99
N ALA A 108 -11.53 21.70 6.36
CA ALA A 108 -12.40 21.74 5.19
C ALA A 108 -11.82 20.90 4.03
N LEU A 109 -10.54 21.07 3.70
CA LEU A 109 -9.87 20.30 2.65
C LEU A 109 -9.81 18.80 2.97
N LEU A 110 -9.49 18.44 4.21
CA LEU A 110 -9.44 17.05 4.64
C LEU A 110 -10.81 16.37 4.52
N LEU A 111 -11.87 17.07 4.90
CA LEU A 111 -13.24 16.56 4.78
C LEU A 111 -13.70 16.46 3.32
N SER A 112 -13.41 17.46 2.48
CA SER A 112 -13.72 17.40 1.03
C SER A 112 -12.97 16.26 0.33
N ALA A 113 -11.69 16.06 0.65
CA ALA A 113 -10.90 14.95 0.12
C ALA A 113 -11.44 13.58 0.58
N ALA A 114 -11.88 13.48 1.83
CA ALA A 114 -12.50 12.27 2.35
C ALA A 114 -13.86 11.99 1.68
N GLU A 115 -14.65 13.02 1.42
CA GLU A 115 -15.95 12.88 0.73
C GLU A 115 -15.75 12.45 -0.73
N ALA A 116 -14.81 13.06 -1.46
CA ALA A 116 -14.43 12.60 -2.79
C ALA A 116 -14.05 11.11 -2.80
N CYS A 117 -13.31 10.66 -1.78
CA CYS A 117 -12.95 9.25 -1.64
C CYS A 117 -14.16 8.34 -1.39
N LYS A 118 -15.11 8.77 -0.55
CA LYS A 118 -16.36 8.03 -0.31
C LYS A 118 -17.22 7.91 -1.57
N ARG A 119 -17.18 8.92 -2.45
CA ARG A 119 -17.90 8.92 -3.73
C ARG A 119 -17.27 8.02 -4.80
N GLY A 120 -16.10 7.44 -4.53
CA GLY A 120 -15.47 6.45 -5.39
C GLY A 120 -14.13 6.87 -5.99
N ILE A 121 -13.64 8.10 -5.72
CA ILE A 121 -12.27 8.46 -6.06
C ILE A 121 -11.34 7.61 -5.20
N PRO A 122 -10.39 6.84 -5.77
CA PRO A 122 -9.57 5.97 -4.93
C PRO A 122 -8.70 6.76 -3.94
N ARG A 123 -8.12 7.89 -4.40
CA ARG A 123 -7.19 8.72 -3.64
C ARG A 123 -7.23 10.18 -4.06
N VAL A 124 -7.07 11.06 -3.08
CA VAL A 124 -6.88 12.49 -3.23
C VAL A 124 -5.57 12.89 -2.58
N HIS A 125 -4.68 13.51 -3.33
CA HIS A 125 -3.38 14.00 -2.85
C HIS A 125 -3.43 15.52 -2.73
N VAL A 126 -3.16 16.04 -1.54
CA VAL A 126 -3.12 17.48 -1.27
C VAL A 126 -1.67 17.91 -1.08
N LEU A 127 -1.14 18.65 -2.06
CA LEU A 127 0.26 19.04 -2.14
C LEU A 127 0.40 20.56 -2.02
N ASN A 128 1.49 21.01 -1.38
CA ASN A 128 1.89 22.42 -1.43
C ASN A 128 2.67 22.70 -2.71
N GLY A 129 2.01 23.26 -3.73
CA GLY A 129 2.58 23.62 -5.02
C GLY A 129 3.67 24.69 -4.97
N ARG A 130 3.89 25.36 -3.82
CA ARG A 130 5.02 26.30 -3.64
C ARG A 130 6.34 25.59 -3.39
N GLN A 131 6.30 24.30 -3.05
CA GLN A 131 7.50 23.49 -2.89
C GLN A 131 7.97 22.98 -4.25
N GLN A 132 9.20 23.38 -4.62
CA GLN A 132 9.82 22.95 -5.87
C GLN A 132 9.95 21.42 -5.89
N GLY A 133 9.52 20.80 -7.00
CA GLY A 133 9.61 19.35 -7.20
C GLY A 133 8.48 18.53 -6.57
N VAL A 134 7.57 19.14 -5.80
CA VAL A 134 6.57 18.41 -4.99
C VAL A 134 5.71 17.42 -5.78
N LEU A 135 5.37 17.74 -7.04
CA LEU A 135 4.56 16.85 -7.88
C LEU A 135 5.35 15.62 -8.31
N VAL A 136 6.62 15.81 -8.66
CA VAL A 136 7.53 14.72 -9.04
C VAL A 136 7.85 13.88 -7.80
N ASP A 137 8.11 14.53 -6.67
CA ASP A 137 8.34 13.83 -5.42
C ASP A 137 7.12 13.00 -5.01
N GLU A 138 5.90 13.54 -5.12
CA GLU A 138 4.68 12.77 -4.81
C GLU A 138 4.46 11.59 -5.77
N LEU A 139 4.72 11.77 -7.06
CA LEU A 139 4.49 10.73 -8.07
C LEU A 139 5.51 9.60 -8.01
N PHE A 140 6.75 9.88 -7.60
CA PHE A 140 7.88 8.95 -7.67
C PHE A 140 8.52 8.60 -6.33
N SER A 141 8.09 9.21 -5.21
CA SER A 141 8.52 8.84 -3.86
C SER A 141 7.52 7.95 -3.16
N ASN A 142 8.02 6.91 -2.51
CA ASN A 142 7.22 6.06 -1.63
C ASN A 142 6.81 6.76 -0.32
N GLU A 143 7.45 7.88 0.03
CA GLU A 143 7.26 8.55 1.32
C GLU A 143 6.08 9.52 1.31
N GLY A 144 5.65 10.01 0.13
CA GLY A 144 4.59 11.01 -0.05
C GLY A 144 4.97 12.36 0.58
N VAL A 145 5.03 13.43 -0.20
CA VAL A 145 5.45 14.75 0.32
C VAL A 145 4.25 15.57 0.81
N GLY A 146 3.04 15.28 0.30
CA GLY A 146 1.82 15.89 0.79
C GLY A 146 0.92 14.94 1.58
N THR A 147 -0.34 15.33 1.70
CA THR A 147 -1.35 14.54 2.40
C THR A 147 -2.16 13.72 1.42
N MET A 148 -2.00 12.40 1.46
CA MET A 148 -2.85 11.47 0.72
C MET A 148 -4.06 11.08 1.56
N VAL A 149 -5.25 11.49 1.14
CA VAL A 149 -6.51 10.94 1.64
C VAL A 149 -6.95 9.81 0.72
N HIS A 150 -7.32 8.66 1.28
CA HIS A 150 -7.64 7.49 0.48
C HIS A 150 -8.90 6.77 0.97
N ALA A 151 -9.60 6.11 0.04
CA ALA A 151 -10.63 5.13 0.39
C ALA A 151 -9.96 3.91 1.06
N ASP A 152 -10.66 3.21 1.96
CA ASP A 152 -10.13 2.02 2.67
C ASP A 152 -9.65 0.90 1.72
N SER A 153 -10.05 0.94 0.46
CA SER A 153 -9.88 -0.10 -0.57
C SER A 153 -8.57 -0.04 -1.38
N TYR A 154 -7.69 0.95 -1.19
CA TYR A 154 -6.45 1.03 -1.99
C TYR A 154 -5.40 -0.05 -1.65
N ARG A 155 -5.58 -0.64 -0.47
CA ARG A 155 -4.71 -1.64 0.09
C ARG A 155 -5.46 -2.95 0.13
N ILE A 156 -4.93 -3.93 -0.59
CA ILE A 156 -5.54 -5.26 -0.69
C ILE A 156 -4.56 -6.29 -0.14
N ILE A 157 -5.08 -7.32 0.51
CA ILE A 157 -4.35 -8.57 0.72
C ILE A 157 -4.93 -9.57 -0.27
N ARG A 158 -4.09 -10.06 -1.18
CA ARG A 158 -4.49 -10.97 -2.26
C ARG A 158 -3.51 -12.13 -2.39
N PRO A 159 -3.89 -13.23 -3.06
CA PRO A 159 -2.95 -14.28 -3.44
C PRO A 159 -1.76 -13.68 -4.20
N LEU A 160 -0.57 -14.28 -4.00
CA LEU A 160 0.63 -13.96 -4.74
C LEU A 160 0.45 -14.33 -6.21
N ARG A 161 0.80 -13.43 -7.13
CA ARG A 161 0.86 -13.70 -8.57
C ARG A 161 2.30 -14.02 -8.96
N GLU A 162 2.47 -14.74 -10.06
CA GLU A 162 3.80 -15.11 -10.54
C GLU A 162 4.68 -13.89 -10.86
N GLU A 163 4.07 -12.83 -11.41
CA GLU A 163 4.69 -11.53 -11.68
C GLU A 163 5.21 -10.80 -10.43
N ASP A 164 4.68 -11.12 -9.24
CA ASP A 164 5.12 -10.52 -7.97
C ASP A 164 6.36 -11.21 -7.38
N ILE A 165 6.69 -12.44 -7.81
CA ILE A 165 7.76 -13.25 -7.21
C ILE A 165 9.12 -12.52 -7.20
N PRO A 166 9.55 -11.84 -8.29
CA PRO A 166 10.80 -11.07 -8.26
C PRO A 166 10.80 -9.96 -7.20
N GLU A 167 9.69 -9.25 -7.02
CA GLU A 167 9.57 -8.20 -5.99
C GLU A 167 9.61 -8.82 -4.59
N LEU A 168 8.89 -9.92 -4.38
CA LEU A 168 8.87 -10.66 -3.13
C LEU A 168 10.27 -11.17 -2.75
N LEU A 169 11.00 -11.77 -3.70
CA LEU A 169 12.39 -12.18 -3.51
C LEU A 169 13.30 -11.01 -3.18
N GLY A 170 13.13 -9.86 -3.85
CA GLY A 170 13.87 -8.64 -3.55
C GLY A 170 13.57 -8.12 -2.14
N MET A 171 12.32 -8.20 -1.69
CA MET A 171 11.89 -7.84 -0.34
C MET A 171 12.50 -8.78 0.72
N ILE A 172 12.36 -10.09 0.52
CA ILE A 172 12.91 -11.12 1.41
C ILE A 172 14.43 -11.00 1.47
N GLY A 173 15.12 -10.92 0.33
CA GLY A 173 16.59 -10.85 0.26
C GLY A 173 17.20 -9.64 0.96
N ARG A 174 16.56 -8.46 0.85
CA ARG A 174 16.97 -7.26 1.62
C ARG A 174 16.82 -7.46 3.13
N SER A 175 15.82 -8.22 3.55
CA SER A 175 15.62 -8.58 4.95
C SER A 175 16.58 -9.68 5.39
N VAL A 176 16.80 -10.75 4.61
CA VAL A 176 17.76 -11.84 4.90
C VAL A 176 19.14 -11.28 5.27
N ARG A 177 19.64 -10.30 4.51
CA ARG A 177 20.91 -9.60 4.80
C ARG A 177 20.94 -8.84 6.13
N ARG A 178 19.77 -8.47 6.68
CA ARG A 178 19.60 -7.74 7.95
C ARG A 178 19.07 -8.62 9.11
N THR A 179 18.40 -9.74 8.84
CA THR A 179 17.52 -10.45 9.80
C THR A 179 17.64 -11.99 9.81
N LYS A 180 18.54 -12.62 9.03
CA LYS A 180 18.70 -14.09 8.97
C LYS A 180 17.39 -14.83 8.63
N LEU A 181 16.55 -14.28 7.75
CA LEU A 181 15.50 -15.07 7.10
C LEU A 181 16.13 -16.21 6.27
N VAL A 182 15.39 -17.28 6.02
CA VAL A 182 15.89 -18.38 5.17
C VAL A 182 15.88 -17.89 3.72
N GLU A 183 16.97 -18.08 2.98
CA GLU A 183 16.99 -17.80 1.55
C GLU A 183 15.90 -18.64 0.85
N ARG A 184 15.24 -18.01 -0.11
CA ARG A 184 14.20 -18.63 -0.93
C ARG A 184 14.62 -18.42 -2.37
N THR A 185 14.49 -19.47 -3.17
CA THR A 185 14.63 -19.33 -4.61
C THR A 185 13.29 -18.97 -5.25
N TYR A 186 13.33 -18.63 -6.53
CA TYR A 186 12.11 -18.44 -7.30
C TYR A 186 11.26 -19.73 -7.30
N GLU A 187 11.91 -20.88 -7.50
CA GLU A 187 11.28 -22.20 -7.55
C GLU A 187 10.65 -22.59 -6.19
N ASP A 188 11.27 -22.23 -5.07
CA ASP A 188 10.70 -22.46 -3.73
C ASP A 188 9.36 -21.74 -3.57
N ILE A 189 9.28 -20.48 -4.02
CA ILE A 189 8.07 -19.67 -3.92
C ILE A 189 7.04 -20.13 -4.96
N GLN A 190 7.46 -20.35 -6.21
CA GLN A 190 6.59 -20.76 -7.29
C GLN A 190 5.91 -22.11 -7.00
N SER A 191 6.66 -23.09 -6.46
CA SER A 191 6.12 -24.40 -6.11
C SER A 191 5.10 -24.39 -4.97
N ARG A 192 5.04 -23.29 -4.21
CA ARG A 192 4.12 -23.07 -3.09
C ARG A 192 3.35 -21.78 -3.22
N ILE A 193 3.15 -21.28 -4.44
CA ILE A 193 2.60 -19.94 -4.68
C ILE A 193 1.24 -19.74 -4.00
N GLU A 194 0.45 -20.80 -3.90
CA GLU A 194 -0.86 -20.84 -3.24
C GLU A 194 -0.81 -20.57 -1.72
N ASP A 195 0.32 -20.86 -1.07
CA ASP A 195 0.52 -20.57 0.36
C ASP A 195 0.69 -19.06 0.60
N PHE A 196 1.17 -18.32 -0.41
CA PHE A 196 1.61 -16.93 -0.27
C PHE A 196 0.51 -15.92 -0.59
N HIS A 197 0.41 -14.93 0.27
CA HIS A 197 -0.43 -13.76 0.08
C HIS A 197 0.41 -12.49 0.24
N VAL A 198 0.09 -11.48 -0.56
CA VAL A 198 0.77 -10.19 -0.57
C VAL A 198 -0.19 -9.08 -0.18
N MET A 199 0.31 -8.15 0.61
CA MET A 199 -0.32 -6.85 0.78
C MET A 199 0.19 -5.93 -0.32
N ALA A 200 -0.71 -5.44 -1.16
CA ALA A 200 -0.41 -4.54 -2.27
C ALA A 200 -1.04 -3.17 -2.07
N ILE A 201 -0.33 -2.13 -2.51
CA ILE A 201 -0.74 -0.72 -2.54
C ILE A 201 -0.45 -0.19 -3.95
N ASP A 202 -1.47 0.17 -4.74
CA ASP A 202 -1.30 0.46 -6.19
C ASP A 202 -0.53 -0.66 -6.90
N ASP A 203 -0.92 -1.92 -6.69
CA ASP A 203 -0.21 -3.12 -7.18
C ASP A 203 1.25 -3.30 -6.73
N ASN A 204 1.84 -2.33 -6.03
CA ASN A 204 3.17 -2.50 -5.43
C ASN A 204 3.08 -3.38 -4.19
N VAL A 205 3.85 -4.47 -4.14
CA VAL A 205 3.88 -5.35 -2.98
C VAL A 205 4.61 -4.67 -1.84
N VAL A 206 3.93 -4.45 -0.71
CA VAL A 206 4.49 -3.78 0.48
C VAL A 206 4.69 -4.72 1.66
N GLY A 207 4.07 -5.89 1.64
CA GLY A 207 4.26 -6.94 2.62
C GLY A 207 3.79 -8.29 2.12
N CYS A 208 4.15 -9.35 2.83
CA CYS A 208 3.78 -10.72 2.50
C CYS A 208 3.59 -11.57 3.76
N VAL A 209 2.85 -12.66 3.59
CA VAL A 209 2.70 -13.74 4.56
C VAL A 209 2.47 -15.04 3.79
N ALA A 210 2.92 -16.15 4.35
CA ALA A 210 2.61 -17.48 3.86
C ALA A 210 1.89 -18.29 4.95
N LEU A 211 0.98 -19.17 4.54
CA LEU A 211 0.36 -20.15 5.43
C LEU A 211 0.75 -21.55 4.97
N HIS A 212 1.71 -22.18 5.65
CA HIS A 212 2.12 -23.56 5.34
C HIS A 212 1.31 -24.55 6.17
N GLU A 213 0.58 -25.44 5.51
CA GLU A 213 -0.31 -26.40 6.18
C GLU A 213 0.42 -27.67 6.63
N TYR A 214 0.00 -28.20 7.77
CA TYR A 214 0.38 -29.50 8.30
C TYR A 214 -0.89 -30.28 8.67
N PRO A 215 -1.55 -30.91 7.68
CA PRO A 215 -2.87 -31.52 7.87
C PRO A 215 -2.87 -32.66 8.90
N ASP A 216 -1.81 -33.47 8.93
CA ASP A 216 -1.68 -34.62 9.84
C ASP A 216 -1.63 -34.19 11.32
N GLU A 217 -1.07 -33.01 11.60
CA GLU A 217 -0.99 -32.42 12.94
C GLU A 217 -2.06 -31.34 13.19
N HIS A 218 -3.02 -31.16 12.28
CA HIS A 218 -4.12 -30.19 12.37
C HIS A 218 -3.65 -28.77 12.71
N THR A 219 -2.57 -28.31 12.09
CA THR A 219 -1.96 -27.01 12.37
C THR A 219 -1.38 -26.37 11.11
N ALA A 220 -1.10 -25.07 11.17
CA ALA A 220 -0.45 -24.35 10.08
C ALA A 220 0.58 -23.33 10.59
N GLU A 221 1.64 -23.13 9.81
CA GLU A 221 2.67 -22.14 10.09
C GLU A 221 2.33 -20.80 9.42
N VAL A 222 2.24 -19.74 10.21
CA VAL A 222 2.32 -18.36 9.70
C VAL A 222 3.78 -18.07 9.40
N ALA A 223 4.16 -18.26 8.14
CA ALA A 223 5.51 -18.17 7.66
C ALA A 223 5.73 -16.91 6.80
N CYS A 224 6.99 -16.61 6.49
CA CYS A 224 7.40 -15.55 5.57
C CYS A 224 6.73 -14.18 5.83
N LEU A 225 6.40 -13.87 7.09
CA LEU A 225 5.83 -12.59 7.45
C LEU A 225 6.88 -11.51 7.28
N TYR A 226 6.60 -10.55 6.39
CA TYR A 226 7.47 -9.41 6.16
C TYR A 226 6.67 -8.19 5.73
N VAL A 227 7.12 -7.02 6.17
CA VAL A 227 6.62 -5.71 5.74
C VAL A 227 7.84 -4.88 5.36
N LYS A 228 7.78 -4.14 4.24
CA LYS A 228 8.84 -3.21 3.87
C LYS A 228 9.06 -2.21 5.02
N LEU A 229 10.32 -1.93 5.37
CA LEU A 229 10.69 -1.02 6.47
C LEU A 229 9.91 0.32 6.46
N GLN A 230 9.73 0.92 5.28
CA GLN A 230 8.98 2.18 5.09
C GLN A 230 7.48 2.09 5.47
N HIS A 231 6.97 0.88 5.62
CA HIS A 231 5.58 0.56 5.92
C HIS A 231 5.41 -0.10 7.30
N GLU A 232 6.48 -0.24 8.09
CA GLU A 232 6.41 -0.70 9.48
C GLU A 232 5.70 0.33 10.38
N GLY A 233 5.22 -0.10 11.55
CA GLY A 233 4.49 0.77 12.49
C GLY A 233 3.05 1.10 12.10
N ARG A 234 2.61 0.75 10.88
CA ARG A 234 1.25 1.04 10.37
C ARG A 234 0.22 -0.08 10.62
N GLY A 235 0.58 -1.10 11.40
CA GLY A 235 -0.28 -2.26 11.69
C GLY A 235 -0.34 -3.32 10.59
N TYR A 236 0.43 -3.19 9.49
CA TYR A 236 0.33 -4.08 8.33
C TYR A 236 0.68 -5.54 8.65
N GLY A 237 1.67 -5.75 9.53
CA GLY A 237 2.02 -7.08 10.00
C GLY A 237 0.87 -7.77 10.74
N ILE A 238 0.10 -7.01 11.54
CA ILE A 238 -1.07 -7.53 12.26
C ILE A 238 -2.15 -7.96 11.26
N GLU A 239 -2.43 -7.12 10.26
CA GLU A 239 -3.42 -7.41 9.23
C GLU A 239 -3.05 -8.65 8.39
N LEU A 240 -1.76 -8.80 8.03
CA LEU A 240 -1.25 -9.97 7.33
C LEU A 240 -1.42 -11.26 8.16
N VAL A 241 -1.11 -11.23 9.47
CA VAL A 241 -1.30 -12.40 10.34
C VAL A 241 -2.78 -12.73 10.49
N HIS A 242 -3.65 -11.74 10.72
CA HIS A 242 -5.10 -11.98 10.80
C HIS A 242 -5.67 -12.55 9.49
N HIS A 243 -5.12 -12.15 8.34
CA HIS A 243 -5.49 -12.74 7.06
C HIS A 243 -5.09 -14.23 7.00
N ALA A 244 -3.87 -14.58 7.43
CA ALA A 244 -3.43 -15.97 7.51
C ALA A 244 -4.25 -16.81 8.51
N GLU A 245 -4.60 -16.26 9.67
CA GLU A 245 -5.50 -16.90 10.63
C GLU A 245 -6.89 -17.15 10.02
N LYS A 246 -7.44 -16.19 9.27
CA LYS A 246 -8.72 -16.37 8.57
C LYS A 246 -8.67 -17.50 7.56
N MET A 247 -7.61 -17.57 6.75
CA MET A 247 -7.41 -18.68 5.80
C MET A 247 -7.34 -20.03 6.50
N ALA A 248 -6.63 -20.11 7.63
CA ALA A 248 -6.55 -21.33 8.44
C ALA A 248 -7.93 -21.74 9.00
N LYS A 249 -8.75 -20.78 9.46
CA LYS A 249 -10.14 -21.05 9.88
C LYS A 249 -11.01 -21.57 8.75
N GLU A 250 -10.92 -20.97 7.56
CA GLU A 250 -11.67 -21.40 6.36
C GLU A 250 -11.30 -22.83 5.95
N LYS A 251 -10.07 -23.27 6.26
CA LYS A 251 -9.58 -24.64 6.06
C LYS A 251 -9.83 -25.57 7.25
N ASN A 252 -10.60 -25.15 8.25
CA ASN A 252 -10.88 -25.89 9.50
C ASN A 252 -9.63 -26.29 10.30
N ILE A 253 -8.58 -25.48 10.22
CA ILE A 253 -7.34 -25.69 10.97
C ILE A 253 -7.49 -25.00 12.34
N PRO A 254 -7.54 -25.75 13.46
CA PRO A 254 -7.86 -25.19 14.78
C PRO A 254 -6.75 -24.36 15.40
N GLN A 255 -5.52 -24.49 14.89
CA GLN A 255 -4.33 -23.89 15.49
C GLN A 255 -3.35 -23.39 14.42
N VAL A 256 -2.69 -22.29 14.73
CA VAL A 256 -1.53 -21.79 13.98
C VAL A 256 -0.32 -21.64 14.89
N PHE A 257 0.86 -21.72 14.29
CA PHE A 257 2.12 -21.42 14.96
C PHE A 257 3.01 -20.50 14.11
N ALA A 258 3.99 -19.88 14.73
CA ALA A 258 5.00 -19.06 14.07
C ALA A 258 6.36 -19.25 14.74
N LEU A 259 7.43 -19.12 13.96
CA LEU A 259 8.80 -19.11 14.46
C LEU A 259 9.41 -17.73 14.25
N SER A 260 9.98 -17.16 15.32
CA SER A 260 10.68 -15.87 15.22
C SER A 260 11.81 -15.74 16.23
N ASN A 261 12.91 -15.10 15.83
CA ASN A 261 14.04 -14.77 16.68
C ASN A 261 14.04 -13.30 17.15
N ARG A 262 13.11 -12.47 16.66
CA ARG A 262 13.11 -11.01 16.91
C ARG A 262 11.72 -10.43 17.15
N ALA A 263 10.65 -11.19 16.93
CA ALA A 263 9.27 -10.69 16.99
C ALA A 263 8.47 -11.29 18.16
N ALA A 264 9.13 -11.58 19.28
CA ALA A 264 8.46 -12.16 20.45
C ALA A 264 7.32 -11.26 20.95
N ASP A 265 7.62 -9.98 21.23
CA ASP A 265 6.64 -8.99 21.71
C ASP A 265 5.51 -8.74 20.71
N PHE A 266 5.80 -8.90 19.41
CA PHE A 266 4.79 -8.78 18.36
C PHE A 266 3.79 -9.94 18.44
N PHE A 267 4.27 -11.18 18.48
CA PHE A 267 3.39 -12.36 18.56
C PHE A 267 2.67 -12.46 19.90
N THR A 268 3.36 -12.24 21.03
CA THR A 268 2.74 -12.36 22.35
C THR A 268 1.90 -11.13 22.72
N GLY A 269 2.47 -9.94 22.61
CA GLY A 269 1.86 -8.70 23.11
C GLY A 269 0.82 -8.08 22.18
N LYS A 270 0.95 -8.24 20.85
CA LYS A 270 0.01 -7.66 19.88
C LYS A 270 -0.98 -8.65 19.29
N LEU A 271 -0.55 -9.89 19.08
CA LEU A 271 -1.37 -10.93 18.44
C LEU A 271 -1.91 -11.98 19.43
N GLY A 272 -1.49 -11.98 20.70
CA GLY A 272 -2.01 -12.91 21.69
C GLY A 272 -1.61 -14.38 21.45
N TYR A 273 -0.50 -14.62 20.77
CA TYR A 273 0.11 -15.95 20.71
C TYR A 273 0.73 -16.28 22.07
N SER A 274 0.71 -17.56 22.43
CA SER A 274 1.41 -18.09 23.60
C SER A 274 2.76 -18.67 23.20
N ALA A 275 3.75 -18.59 24.08
CA ALA A 275 5.02 -19.28 23.88
C ALA A 275 4.80 -20.80 23.80
N ALA A 276 5.56 -21.45 22.93
CA ALA A 276 5.57 -22.90 22.74
C ALA A 276 7.01 -23.40 22.62
N THR A 277 7.17 -24.71 22.49
CA THR A 277 8.47 -25.36 22.38
C THR A 277 8.66 -25.99 21.01
N VAL A 278 9.91 -26.31 20.68
CA VAL A 278 10.27 -27.04 19.44
C VAL A 278 9.58 -28.41 19.37
N ASN A 279 9.22 -29.00 20.51
CA ASN A 279 8.48 -30.26 20.57
C ASN A 279 7.02 -30.14 20.12
N ASP A 280 6.46 -28.92 20.12
CA ASP A 280 5.11 -28.65 19.66
C ASP A 280 5.02 -28.47 18.13
N LEU A 281 6.16 -28.49 17.42
CA LEU A 281 6.19 -28.35 15.97
C LEU A 281 5.81 -29.66 15.26
N PRO A 282 5.15 -29.58 14.08
CA PRO A 282 4.98 -30.72 13.18
C PRO A 282 6.32 -31.42 12.90
N LYS A 283 6.30 -32.74 12.75
CA LYS A 283 7.54 -33.54 12.70
C LYS A 283 8.50 -33.06 11.61
N LYS A 284 7.97 -32.89 10.39
CA LYS A 284 8.73 -32.40 9.23
C LYS A 284 9.30 -30.99 9.48
N ARG A 285 8.55 -30.14 10.18
CA ARG A 285 8.98 -28.76 10.43
C ARG A 285 10.04 -28.68 11.53
N ARG A 286 9.96 -29.55 12.53
CA ARG A 286 10.98 -29.70 13.58
C ARG A 286 12.33 -30.12 12.99
N GLU A 287 12.33 -31.12 12.11
CA GLU A 287 13.56 -31.57 11.42
C GLU A 287 14.20 -30.42 10.61
N GLN A 288 13.39 -29.62 9.91
CA GLN A 288 13.88 -28.42 9.20
C GLN A 288 14.41 -27.33 10.14
N TYR A 289 13.76 -27.14 11.29
CA TYR A 289 14.21 -26.19 12.31
C TYR A 289 15.58 -26.58 12.86
N GLU A 290 15.75 -27.84 13.26
CA GLU A 290 17.01 -28.39 13.78
C GLU A 290 18.14 -28.31 12.74
N ALA A 291 17.87 -28.71 11.49
CA ALA A 291 18.83 -28.61 10.40
C ALA A 291 19.23 -27.16 10.07
N SER A 292 18.37 -26.18 10.35
CA SER A 292 18.66 -24.77 10.07
C SER A 292 19.68 -24.14 11.02
N GLY A 293 19.91 -24.74 12.20
CA GLY A 293 20.79 -24.19 13.25
C GLY A 293 20.35 -22.83 13.80
N ARG A 294 19.08 -22.42 13.56
CA ARG A 294 18.54 -21.15 14.03
C ARG A 294 17.99 -21.28 15.45
N ASP A 295 18.23 -20.27 16.27
CA ASP A 295 17.65 -20.15 17.59
C ASP A 295 16.39 -19.27 17.52
N SER A 296 15.29 -19.84 17.01
CA SER A 296 14.00 -19.12 16.89
C SER A 296 13.05 -19.59 17.97
N LEU A 297 12.37 -18.64 18.61
CA LEU A 297 11.30 -18.94 19.55
C LEU A 297 10.07 -19.43 18.80
N VAL A 298 9.32 -20.35 19.42
CA VAL A 298 8.08 -20.90 18.87
C VAL A 298 6.89 -20.24 19.56
N PHE A 299 5.91 -19.83 18.78
CA PHE A 299 4.67 -19.21 19.24
C PHE A 299 3.49 -19.98 18.68
N ARG A 300 2.43 -20.16 19.46
CA ARG A 300 1.19 -20.85 19.04
C ARG A 300 -0.04 -20.04 19.40
N ARG A 301 -1.09 -20.19 18.59
CA ARG A 301 -2.41 -19.61 18.86
C ARG A 301 -3.50 -20.56 18.43
N SER A 302 -4.46 -20.81 19.31
CA SER A 302 -5.72 -21.46 18.93
C SER A 302 -6.61 -20.42 18.28
N ILE A 303 -7.14 -20.77 17.11
CA ILE A 303 -7.93 -19.87 16.25
C ILE A 303 -9.35 -20.39 16.00
N SER A 304 -9.74 -21.45 16.71
CA SER A 304 -11.09 -21.99 16.81
C SER A 304 -12.14 -20.91 17.06
#